data_AF-A0A3N1PWR0-F1
#
_entry.id   AF-A0A3N1PWR0-F1
#
_cell.length_a   1.000
_cell.length_b   1.000
_cell.length_c   1.000
_cell.angle_alpha   90.00
_cell.angle_beta   90.00
_cell.angle_gamma   90.00
#
_symmetry.space_group_name_H-M   'P 1'
#
loop_
_entity.id
_entity.type
_entity.pdbx_description
1 polymer ?
#
loop_
_entity_poly.entity_id
_entity_poly.type
_entity_poly.pdbx_seq_one_letter_code
_entity_poly.pdbx_strand_id
1 'polypeptide(L)'
;MYFSPAPATARPVPGEGPAQHPYLAPDGRSGMHADGAGSGTWLWRQDFRTTAHTAESAGSSGPRAPRPARRAVRLQWAGPLSGIANSCGEGQRGMSVVESWSRVMDLLREHAPADHADLPGPASERMLADAEERMGVSLPQDLRAWLLQNNLDLPEDEVDDDVACCGYDGFPDEGSFFLGIRAMEKLYANHPLSGGDEWREEWIPFLSDQDAWTGKFIDATDGRVGRWFVGEPTITGEYASLAHYFDSVAEILTRIGAGDHPVCSVVDGRFVWS
;
A
#
# COMPACT_ATOMS: atom_id res chain seq x y z
N MET A 1 -46.23 66.22 35.63
CA MET A 1 -44.96 65.52 35.42
C MET A 1 -45.30 64.13 34.91
N TYR A 2 -45.14 63.88 33.61
CA TYR A 2 -45.36 62.56 33.00
C TYR A 2 -44.02 61.84 32.91
N PHE A 3 -43.93 60.66 33.52
CA PHE A 3 -42.76 59.79 33.49
C PHE A 3 -42.90 58.85 32.29
N SER A 4 -42.06 59.00 31.27
CA SER A 4 -41.93 58.01 30.19
C SER A 4 -41.07 56.84 30.68
N PRO A 5 -41.56 55.59 30.67
CA PRO A 5 -40.70 54.44 30.90
C PRO A 5 -39.82 54.18 29.67
N ALA A 6 -38.55 53.86 29.91
CA ALA A 6 -37.62 53.45 28.86
C ALA A 6 -38.04 52.10 28.23
N PRO A 7 -37.81 51.89 26.93
CA PRO A 7 -38.15 50.64 26.27
C PRO A 7 -37.28 49.49 26.82
N ALA A 8 -37.92 48.35 27.11
CA ALA A 8 -37.24 47.14 27.55
C ALA A 8 -36.44 46.51 26.41
N THR A 9 -35.17 46.20 26.66
CA THR A 9 -34.30 45.46 25.74
C THR A 9 -34.80 44.02 25.61
N ALA A 10 -35.09 43.56 24.38
CA ALA A 10 -35.47 42.19 24.11
C ALA A 10 -34.33 41.22 24.47
N ARG A 11 -34.64 40.18 25.25
CA ARG A 11 -33.72 39.06 25.50
C ARG A 11 -33.82 38.08 24.33
N PRO A 12 -32.69 37.53 23.84
CA PRO A 12 -32.73 36.51 22.80
C PRO A 12 -33.40 35.25 23.33
N VAL A 13 -34.28 34.69 22.51
CA VAL A 13 -34.93 33.40 22.75
C VAL A 13 -33.87 32.31 22.56
N PRO A 14 -33.71 31.35 23.49
CA PRO A 14 -32.83 30.20 23.28
C PRO A 14 -33.27 29.45 22.02
N GLY A 15 -32.40 29.39 21.01
CA GLY A 15 -32.65 28.60 19.81
C GLY A 15 -32.56 27.12 20.14
N GLU A 16 -33.54 26.33 19.68
CA GLU A 16 -33.39 24.87 19.61
C GLU A 16 -32.23 24.56 18.66
N GLY A 17 -31.24 23.83 19.18
CA GLY A 17 -30.14 23.33 18.36
C GLY A 17 -30.65 22.33 17.31
N PRO A 18 -29.92 22.15 16.19
CA PRO A 18 -30.31 21.20 15.16
C PRO A 18 -30.39 19.78 15.74
N ALA A 19 -31.32 18.98 15.20
CA ALA A 19 -31.49 17.59 15.59
C ALA A 19 -30.18 16.80 15.38
N GLN A 20 -29.59 16.32 16.47
CA GLN A 20 -28.40 15.48 16.41
C GLN A 20 -28.79 14.04 16.06
N HIS A 21 -28.23 13.52 14.98
CA HIS A 21 -28.34 12.11 14.63
C HIS A 21 -27.50 11.29 15.63
N PRO A 22 -28.01 10.17 16.18
CA PRO A 22 -27.37 9.47 17.31
C PRO A 22 -26.02 8.78 17.02
N TYR A 23 -25.46 8.96 15.82
CA TYR A 23 -24.22 8.31 15.36
C TYR A 23 -23.22 9.25 14.69
N LEU A 24 -23.36 10.57 14.83
CA LEU A 24 -22.43 11.56 14.24
C LEU A 24 -21.73 12.37 15.33
N ALA A 25 -20.39 12.41 15.29
CA ALA A 25 -19.59 13.28 16.15
C ALA A 25 -19.71 14.76 15.68
N PRO A 26 -19.60 15.75 16.59
CA PRO A 26 -19.83 17.16 16.29
C PRO A 26 -18.82 17.84 15.35
N ASP A 27 -17.73 17.16 14.98
CA ASP A 27 -16.60 17.69 14.22
C ASP A 27 -16.52 17.17 12.76
N GLY A 28 -17.50 16.38 12.30
CA GLY A 28 -17.56 15.91 10.92
C GLY A 28 -16.46 14.91 10.54
N ARG A 29 -15.74 14.34 11.51
CA ARG A 29 -14.78 13.26 11.28
C ARG A 29 -15.45 11.91 11.52
N SER A 30 -15.37 11.02 10.53
CA SER A 30 -15.73 9.61 10.71
C SER A 30 -14.77 8.98 11.72
N GLY A 31 -15.24 8.78 12.95
CA GLY A 31 -14.53 8.02 13.96
C GLY A 31 -14.54 6.54 13.60
N MET A 32 -13.40 6.04 13.12
CA MET A 32 -13.13 4.61 13.06
C MET A 32 -12.92 4.11 14.50
N HIS A 33 -13.84 3.27 14.97
CA HIS A 33 -13.70 2.53 16.21
C HIS A 33 -12.66 1.41 16.00
N ALA A 34 -11.46 1.63 16.54
CA ALA A 34 -10.53 0.55 16.84
C ALA A 34 -11.05 -0.21 18.06
N ASP A 35 -11.74 -1.32 17.84
CA ASP A 35 -11.94 -2.31 18.90
C ASP A 35 -10.62 -3.08 19.09
N GLY A 36 -9.75 -2.49 19.91
CA GLY A 36 -8.54 -3.12 20.41
C GLY A 36 -8.86 -4.27 21.37
N ALA A 37 -8.42 -5.48 21.02
CA ALA A 37 -8.26 -6.58 21.97
C ALA A 37 -7.13 -7.51 21.48
N GLY A 38 -5.90 -7.27 21.95
CA GLY A 38 -4.80 -8.22 21.73
C GLY A 38 -3.40 -7.63 21.81
N SER A 39 -3.07 -6.89 22.87
CA SER A 39 -1.69 -6.53 23.21
C SER A 39 -0.85 -7.79 23.48
N GLY A 40 -0.08 -8.21 22.48
CA GLY A 40 1.05 -9.12 22.61
C GLY A 40 2.34 -8.29 22.57
N THR A 41 2.78 -7.81 23.72
CA THR A 41 4.08 -7.17 23.89
C THR A 41 5.21 -8.16 23.58
N TRP A 42 5.80 -8.11 22.39
CA TRP A 42 7.11 -8.70 22.15
C TRP A 42 8.17 -7.63 22.39
N LEU A 43 8.87 -7.78 23.50
CA LEU A 43 10.01 -6.95 23.89
C LEU A 43 11.16 -7.14 22.89
N TRP A 44 11.40 -6.15 22.03
CA TRP A 44 12.64 -6.02 21.25
C TRP A 44 13.81 -5.82 22.22
N ARG A 45 14.85 -6.65 22.13
CA ARG A 45 16.04 -6.55 22.98
C ARG A 45 17.28 -6.26 22.13
N GLN A 46 17.93 -5.14 22.44
CA GLN A 46 19.27 -4.79 22.02
C GLN A 46 20.34 -5.65 22.74
N ASP A 47 21.40 -5.95 21.99
CA ASP A 47 22.81 -6.19 22.37
C ASP A 47 23.38 -7.55 22.86
N PHE A 48 24.35 -8.00 22.05
CA PHE A 48 25.68 -8.63 22.27
C PHE A 48 25.99 -9.69 23.37
N ARG A 49 26.42 -10.87 22.86
CA ARG A 49 27.52 -11.79 23.26
C ARG A 49 27.63 -12.42 24.67
N THR A 50 27.69 -13.77 24.65
CA THR A 50 28.33 -14.75 25.59
C THR A 50 27.72 -14.84 27.00
N THR A 51 27.29 -15.96 27.57
CA THR A 51 27.84 -17.33 27.66
C THR A 51 26.70 -18.29 28.06
N ALA A 52 26.90 -19.58 27.82
CA ALA A 52 25.98 -20.67 28.19
C ALA A 52 25.68 -20.71 29.70
N HIS A 53 24.41 -20.96 30.05
CA HIS A 53 24.04 -21.86 31.15
C HIS A 53 22.58 -22.32 31.02
N THR A 54 22.43 -23.63 31.16
CA THR A 54 21.21 -24.44 31.25
C THR A 54 20.34 -24.04 32.44
N ALA A 55 19.02 -23.96 32.26
CA ALA A 55 18.03 -24.41 33.24
C ALA A 55 16.60 -24.44 32.66
N GLU A 56 15.95 -25.58 32.85
CA GLU A 56 14.53 -25.87 32.69
C GLU A 56 13.62 -24.89 33.46
N SER A 57 12.43 -24.62 32.93
CA SER A 57 11.20 -25.08 33.58
C SER A 57 9.96 -24.82 32.73
N ALA A 58 9.07 -25.81 32.78
CA ALA A 58 7.85 -25.95 32.01
C ALA A 58 6.71 -25.06 32.53
N GLY A 59 5.88 -24.58 31.59
CA GLY A 59 4.60 -23.93 31.86
C GLY A 59 3.59 -24.28 30.78
N SER A 60 2.92 -25.42 30.97
CA SER A 60 1.84 -25.95 30.14
C SER A 60 0.58 -25.06 30.19
N SER A 61 0.09 -24.64 29.03
CA SER A 61 -1.33 -24.33 28.83
C SER A 61 -1.74 -24.78 27.42
N GLY A 62 -2.82 -25.56 27.37
CA GLY A 62 -3.17 -26.45 26.26
C GLY A 62 -3.73 -25.78 25.00
N PRO A 63 -3.88 -26.57 23.91
CA PRO A 63 -4.13 -26.06 22.57
C PRO A 63 -5.61 -25.70 22.36
N ARG A 64 -5.87 -24.53 21.77
CA ARG A 64 -7.19 -24.12 21.28
C ARG A 64 -7.32 -24.49 19.80
N ALA A 65 -8.42 -25.14 19.47
CA ALA A 65 -8.68 -25.73 18.15
C ALA A 65 -8.69 -24.70 16.99
N PRO A 66 -8.15 -25.05 15.80
CA PRO A 66 -8.28 -24.21 14.63
C PRO A 66 -9.70 -24.28 14.05
N ARG A 67 -10.27 -23.10 13.74
CA ARG A 67 -11.50 -22.96 12.94
C ARG A 67 -11.15 -22.87 11.44
N PRO A 68 -12.08 -23.24 10.56
CA PRO A 68 -11.76 -23.93 9.31
C PRO A 68 -11.25 -23.01 8.20
N ALA A 69 -10.26 -23.52 7.46
CA ALA A 69 -9.75 -22.94 6.22
C ALA A 69 -10.89 -22.73 5.22
N ARG A 70 -11.02 -21.50 4.72
CA ARG A 70 -11.87 -21.23 3.57
C ARG A 70 -11.19 -21.73 2.30
N ARG A 71 -12.04 -22.37 1.50
CA ARG A 71 -11.75 -23.18 0.32
C ARG A 71 -11.23 -22.27 -0.81
N ALA A 72 -9.98 -22.45 -1.21
CA ALA A 72 -9.43 -21.84 -2.41
C ALA A 72 -10.24 -22.29 -3.64
N VAL A 73 -10.88 -21.34 -4.32
CA VAL A 73 -11.53 -21.56 -5.62
C VAL A 73 -10.44 -21.51 -6.68
N ARG A 74 -10.14 -22.68 -7.25
CA ARG A 74 -9.20 -22.87 -8.35
C ARG A 74 -9.84 -22.36 -9.65
N LEU A 75 -9.53 -21.13 -10.07
CA LEU A 75 -9.84 -20.67 -11.42
C LEU A 75 -8.77 -21.21 -12.37
N GLN A 76 -9.16 -22.22 -13.13
CA GLN A 76 -8.34 -22.90 -14.13
C GLN A 76 -8.46 -22.12 -15.44
N TRP A 77 -7.43 -21.33 -15.78
CA TRP A 77 -7.33 -20.70 -17.10
C TRP A 77 -6.72 -21.71 -18.09
N ALA A 78 -7.51 -22.10 -19.08
CA ALA A 78 -7.07 -22.86 -20.23
C ALA A 78 -7.09 -21.93 -21.46
N GLY A 79 -5.91 -21.58 -21.98
CA GLY A 79 -5.72 -20.89 -23.24
C GLY A 79 -4.86 -21.74 -24.19
N PRO A 80 -5.20 -21.86 -25.48
CA PRO A 80 -4.58 -22.80 -26.40
C PRO A 80 -3.25 -22.29 -26.97
N LEU A 81 -2.31 -23.23 -27.14
CA LEU A 81 -1.08 -23.09 -27.91
C LEU A 81 -1.36 -23.17 -29.41
N SER A 82 -0.76 -22.24 -30.18
CA SER A 82 -0.32 -22.28 -31.60
C SER A 82 -0.48 -20.85 -32.16
N GLY A 83 0.52 -20.10 -32.64
CA GLY A 83 1.74 -20.45 -33.34
C GLY A 83 1.63 -19.96 -34.79
N ILE A 84 2.07 -18.73 -35.10
CA ILE A 84 2.41 -18.28 -36.47
C ILE A 84 3.58 -17.30 -36.43
N ALA A 85 4.45 -17.45 -37.42
CA ALA A 85 5.81 -16.96 -37.57
C ALA A 85 6.00 -15.46 -37.87
N ASN A 86 7.21 -14.99 -37.53
CA ASN A 86 8.05 -13.98 -38.19
C ASN A 86 7.39 -12.93 -39.08
N SER A 87 7.39 -11.68 -38.59
CA SER A 87 7.66 -10.52 -39.44
C SER A 87 8.84 -9.73 -38.84
N CYS A 88 9.85 -9.51 -39.67
CA CYS A 88 11.04 -8.74 -39.33
C CYS A 88 10.74 -7.24 -39.43
N GLY A 89 11.19 -6.48 -38.43
CA GLY A 89 11.77 -5.17 -38.70
C GLY A 89 10.91 -3.92 -38.50
N GLU A 90 10.08 -3.87 -37.45
CA GLU A 90 9.75 -2.62 -36.76
C GLU A 90 9.80 -2.90 -35.26
N GLY A 91 10.67 -2.18 -34.55
CA GLY A 91 11.06 -2.51 -33.19
C GLY A 91 9.87 -2.54 -32.23
N GLN A 92 9.60 -3.70 -31.65
CA GLN A 92 9.03 -3.77 -30.30
C GLN A 92 10.06 -3.15 -29.35
N ARG A 93 10.12 -1.81 -29.31
CA ARG A 93 10.44 -1.17 -28.03
C ARG A 93 9.30 -1.60 -27.12
N GLY A 94 9.59 -2.52 -26.20
CA GLY A 94 8.69 -2.74 -25.08
C GLY A 94 8.40 -1.39 -24.43
N MET A 95 7.16 -1.19 -23.99
CA MET A 95 6.79 0.05 -23.32
C MET A 95 7.72 0.28 -22.13
N SER A 96 8.23 1.50 -22.02
CA SER A 96 9.06 1.87 -20.89
C SER A 96 8.20 1.99 -19.62
N VAL A 97 8.83 1.85 -18.46
CA VAL A 97 8.16 2.06 -17.17
C VAL A 97 7.49 3.44 -17.08
N VAL A 98 8.09 4.45 -17.69
CA VAL A 98 7.61 5.83 -17.72
C VAL A 98 6.31 5.93 -18.52
N GLU A 99 6.26 5.28 -19.69
CA GLU A 99 5.07 5.27 -20.55
C GLU A 99 3.93 4.50 -19.88
N SER A 100 4.19 3.31 -19.34
CA SER A 100 3.18 2.50 -18.64
C SER A 100 2.64 3.22 -17.40
N TRP A 101 3.51 3.85 -16.61
CA TRP A 101 3.10 4.64 -15.45
C TRP A 101 2.31 5.91 -15.84
N SER A 102 2.72 6.61 -16.90
CA SER A 102 1.96 7.77 -17.39
C SER A 102 0.53 7.40 -17.76
N ARG A 103 0.34 6.22 -18.37
CA ARG A 103 -1.00 5.69 -18.67
C ARG A 103 -1.81 5.40 -17.41
N VAL A 104 -1.19 4.85 -16.37
CA VAL A 104 -1.82 4.69 -15.05
C VAL A 104 -2.29 6.05 -14.51
N MET A 105 -1.42 7.05 -14.54
CA MET A 105 -1.74 8.40 -14.04
C MET A 105 -2.84 9.09 -14.85
N ASP A 106 -2.89 8.89 -16.17
CA ASP A 106 -3.95 9.43 -17.02
C ASP A 106 -5.31 8.79 -16.71
N LEU A 107 -5.33 7.47 -16.49
CA LEU A 107 -6.54 6.74 -16.08
C LEU A 107 -7.00 7.15 -14.68
N LEU A 108 -6.08 7.34 -13.73
CA LEU A 108 -6.40 7.89 -12.41
C LEU A 108 -7.00 9.28 -12.54
N ARG A 109 -6.42 10.17 -13.35
CA ARG A 109 -6.95 11.52 -13.57
C ARG A 109 -8.35 11.51 -14.17
N GLU A 110 -8.64 10.56 -15.06
CA GLU A 110 -9.93 10.43 -15.72
C GLU A 110 -11.00 9.82 -14.81
N HIS A 111 -10.67 8.73 -14.12
CA HIS A 111 -11.65 7.92 -13.39
C HIS A 111 -11.69 8.22 -11.90
N ALA A 112 -10.57 8.60 -11.28
CA ALA A 112 -10.46 8.90 -9.86
C ALA A 112 -9.66 10.20 -9.61
N PRO A 113 -10.18 11.37 -10.05
CA PRO A 113 -9.44 12.64 -10.00
C PRO A 113 -9.10 13.10 -8.58
N ALA A 114 -9.89 12.73 -7.56
CA ALA A 114 -9.56 13.05 -6.18
C ALA A 114 -8.36 12.22 -5.71
N ASP A 115 -8.32 10.94 -6.10
CA ASP A 115 -7.20 10.06 -5.80
C ASP A 115 -5.91 10.51 -6.50
N HIS A 116 -6.01 10.89 -7.78
CA HIS A 116 -4.89 11.50 -8.50
C HIS A 116 -4.37 12.78 -7.83
N ALA A 117 -5.24 13.61 -7.26
CA ALA A 117 -4.85 14.88 -6.65
C ALA A 117 -4.06 14.72 -5.34
N ASP A 118 -4.26 13.59 -4.66
CA ASP A 118 -3.62 13.27 -3.38
C ASP A 118 -2.24 12.61 -3.56
N LEU A 119 -1.83 12.30 -4.80
CA LEU A 119 -0.55 11.64 -5.06
C LEU A 119 0.66 12.55 -4.74
N PRO A 120 1.63 12.06 -3.94
CA PRO A 120 2.84 12.81 -3.63
C PRO A 120 3.71 13.11 -4.86
N GLY A 121 4.48 14.18 -4.79
CA GLY A 121 5.41 14.60 -5.84
C GLY A 121 6.60 13.66 -6.08
N PRO A 122 7.44 13.96 -7.07
CA PRO A 122 8.59 13.14 -7.47
C PRO A 122 9.69 13.06 -6.42
N ALA A 123 10.46 11.98 -6.44
CA ALA A 123 11.66 11.85 -5.62
C ALA A 123 12.78 12.71 -6.19
N SER A 124 13.73 13.13 -5.34
CA SER A 124 14.96 13.75 -5.82
C SER A 124 16.04 12.70 -6.06
N GLU A 125 16.94 12.94 -7.01
CA GLU A 125 18.10 12.08 -7.29
C GLU A 125 18.95 11.82 -6.04
N ARG A 126 19.05 12.83 -5.16
CA ARG A 126 19.76 12.73 -3.88
C ARG A 126 19.06 11.76 -2.93
N MET A 127 17.74 11.80 -2.82
CA MET A 127 16.99 10.88 -1.97
C MET A 127 17.21 9.43 -2.40
N LEU A 128 17.17 9.18 -3.71
CA LEU A 128 17.41 7.84 -4.25
C LEU A 128 18.85 7.37 -3.99
N ALA A 129 19.84 8.24 -4.20
CA ALA A 129 21.24 7.91 -3.92
C ALA A 129 21.50 7.64 -2.43
N ASP A 130 20.93 8.47 -1.55
CA ASP A 130 21.06 8.30 -0.10
C ASP A 130 20.36 6.99 0.35
N ALA A 131 19.28 6.57 -0.34
CA ALA A 131 18.60 5.30 -0.08
C ALA A 131 19.37 4.07 -0.59
N GLU A 132 19.96 4.15 -1.78
CA GLU A 132 20.86 3.12 -2.31
C GLU A 132 22.04 2.87 -1.35
N GLU A 133 22.62 3.94 -0.79
CA GLU A 133 23.68 3.84 0.20
C GLU A 133 23.22 3.13 1.48
N ARG A 134 22.02 3.47 2.00
CA ARG A 134 21.49 2.86 3.23
C ARG A 134 21.05 1.41 3.06
N MET A 135 20.44 1.07 1.92
CA MET A 135 20.04 -0.31 1.61
C MET A 135 21.21 -1.20 1.16
N GLY A 136 22.32 -0.60 0.72
CA GLY A 136 23.48 -1.34 0.22
C GLY A 136 23.23 -2.02 -1.13
N VAL A 137 22.18 -1.62 -1.85
CA VAL A 137 21.78 -2.15 -3.16
C VAL A 137 21.48 -1.00 -4.11
N SER A 138 21.91 -1.12 -5.37
CA SER A 138 21.55 -0.15 -6.41
C SER A 138 20.11 -0.35 -6.87
N LEU A 139 19.34 0.72 -7.00
CA LEU A 139 17.99 0.65 -7.52
C LEU A 139 18.04 0.32 -9.02
N PRO A 140 17.21 -0.63 -9.51
CA PRO A 140 17.04 -0.85 -10.93
C PRO A 140 16.64 0.44 -11.65
N GLN A 141 17.14 0.63 -12.88
CA GLN A 141 16.88 1.83 -13.67
C GLN A 141 15.39 2.15 -13.79
N ASP A 142 14.56 1.13 -13.99
CA ASP A 142 13.11 1.30 -14.12
C ASP A 142 12.46 1.78 -12.82
N LEU A 143 12.87 1.21 -11.67
CA LEU A 143 12.39 1.64 -10.37
C LEU A 143 12.78 3.10 -10.09
N ARG A 144 14.04 3.45 -10.40
CA ARG A 144 14.55 4.81 -10.26
C ARG A 144 13.78 5.80 -11.14
N ALA A 145 13.53 5.45 -12.41
CA ALA A 145 12.79 6.28 -13.35
C ALA A 145 11.32 6.51 -12.95
N TRP A 146 10.71 5.51 -12.29
CA TRP A 146 9.37 5.64 -11.73
C TRP A 146 9.36 6.56 -10.49
N LEU A 147 10.27 6.36 -9.54
CA LEU A 147 10.36 7.17 -8.32
C LEU A 147 10.68 8.65 -8.59
N LEU A 148 11.49 8.93 -9.61
CA LEU A 148 11.77 10.30 -10.07
C LEU A 148 10.54 11.00 -10.68
N GLN A 149 9.45 10.28 -10.94
CA GLN A 149 8.16 10.87 -11.31
C GLN A 149 7.21 10.94 -10.13
N ASN A 150 7.20 9.93 -9.27
CA ASN A 150 6.31 9.85 -8.11
C ASN A 150 7.04 9.16 -6.95
N ASN A 151 7.37 9.93 -5.91
CA ASN A 151 8.05 9.38 -4.74
C ASN A 151 7.10 8.61 -3.84
N LEU A 152 5.79 8.89 -3.88
CA LEU A 152 4.73 8.27 -3.08
C LEU A 152 4.97 8.24 -1.55
N ASP A 153 6.01 8.92 -1.05
CA ASP A 153 6.23 9.13 0.37
C ASP A 153 5.13 10.03 0.93
N LEU A 154 4.57 9.61 2.06
CA LEU A 154 3.73 10.49 2.87
C LEU A 154 4.58 11.62 3.49
N PRO A 155 3.97 12.79 3.78
CA PRO A 155 4.58 13.83 4.59
C PRO A 155 5.11 13.25 5.92
N GLU A 156 6.25 13.78 6.42
CA GLU A 156 6.90 13.28 7.64
C GLU A 156 5.99 13.27 8.87
N ASP A 157 5.03 14.17 8.94
CA ASP A 157 4.03 14.30 10.01
C ASP A 157 2.85 13.32 9.89
N GLU A 158 2.73 12.64 8.75
CA GLU A 158 1.73 11.60 8.48
C GLU A 158 2.32 10.18 8.50
N VAL A 159 3.64 10.07 8.71
CA VAL A 159 4.30 8.76 8.89
C VAL A 159 4.01 8.25 10.30
N ASP A 160 3.25 7.16 10.39
CA ASP A 160 3.11 6.43 11.64
C ASP A 160 4.36 5.55 11.85
N ASP A 161 5.16 5.86 12.87
CA ASP A 161 6.35 5.11 13.24
C ASP A 161 6.03 3.63 13.53
N ASP A 162 4.81 3.33 13.99
CA ASP A 162 4.33 1.99 14.34
C ASP A 162 3.76 1.21 13.13
N VAL A 163 3.43 1.88 12.01
CA VAL A 163 2.94 1.21 10.79
C VAL A 163 4.11 0.81 9.91
N ALA A 164 4.15 -0.47 9.53
CA ALA A 164 5.28 -1.06 8.81
C ALA A 164 5.41 -0.52 7.38
N CYS A 165 4.28 -0.20 6.73
CA CYS A 165 4.22 0.31 5.37
C CYS A 165 3.23 1.46 5.24
N CYS A 166 3.71 2.62 4.77
CA CYS A 166 2.91 3.80 4.49
C CYS A 166 2.95 4.06 2.98
N GLY A 167 1.81 4.45 2.39
CA GLY A 167 1.69 4.74 0.97
C GLY A 167 0.28 5.20 0.61
N TYR A 168 0.03 5.34 -0.69
CA TYR A 168 -1.27 5.79 -1.20
C TYR A 168 -2.32 4.67 -1.11
N ASP A 169 -3.39 4.88 -0.33
CA ASP A 169 -4.42 3.88 0.01
C ASP A 169 -5.34 3.53 -1.16
N GLY A 170 -5.74 2.25 -1.24
CA GLY A 170 -6.74 1.75 -2.18
C GLY A 170 -6.27 1.64 -3.63
N PHE A 171 -4.96 1.62 -3.89
CA PHE A 171 -4.43 1.45 -5.24
C PHE A 171 -3.07 0.73 -5.19
N PRO A 172 -2.89 -0.39 -5.93
CA PRO A 172 -3.71 -0.86 -7.05
C PRO A 172 -4.81 -1.86 -6.71
N ASP A 173 -4.89 -2.31 -5.46
CA ASP A 173 -5.93 -3.23 -4.96
C ASP A 173 -6.31 -2.92 -3.51
N GLU A 174 -7.31 -3.62 -2.99
CA GLU A 174 -7.82 -3.45 -1.63
C GLU A 174 -6.72 -3.77 -0.60
N GLY A 175 -6.29 -2.75 0.15
CA GLY A 175 -5.38 -2.91 1.27
C GLY A 175 -3.89 -2.98 0.90
N SER A 176 -3.53 -2.84 -0.37
CA SER A 176 -2.14 -2.64 -0.81
C SER A 176 -1.85 -1.19 -1.13
N PHE A 177 -0.61 -0.79 -0.91
CA PHE A 177 -0.10 0.55 -1.11
C PHE A 177 1.19 0.49 -1.92
N PHE A 178 1.32 1.37 -2.89
CA PHE A 178 2.62 1.67 -3.46
C PHE A 178 3.50 2.34 -2.42
N LEU A 179 4.71 1.82 -2.26
CA LEU A 179 5.66 2.32 -1.27
C LEU A 179 6.43 3.50 -1.85
N GLY A 180 6.56 4.55 -1.06
CA GLY A 180 7.58 5.57 -1.33
C GLY A 180 8.97 5.14 -0.87
N ILE A 181 10.02 5.84 -1.32
CA ILE A 181 11.40 5.40 -1.09
C ILE A 181 11.69 5.16 0.40
N ARG A 182 11.15 5.98 1.32
CA ARG A 182 11.39 5.81 2.76
C ARG A 182 10.72 4.55 3.30
N ALA A 183 9.51 4.26 2.82
CA ALA A 183 8.79 3.04 3.19
C ALA A 183 9.47 1.80 2.61
N MET A 184 9.99 1.88 1.38
CA MET A 184 10.82 0.82 0.79
C MET A 184 12.06 0.53 1.65
N GLU A 185 12.78 1.57 2.09
CA GLU A 185 13.94 1.42 2.96
C GLU A 185 13.60 0.76 4.29
N LYS A 186 12.54 1.23 4.96
CA LYS A 186 12.06 0.69 6.24
C LYS A 186 11.68 -0.78 6.09
N LEU A 187 10.95 -1.12 5.03
CA LEU A 187 10.53 -2.50 4.79
C LEU A 187 11.73 -3.39 4.42
N TYR A 188 12.60 -2.93 3.53
CA TYR A 188 13.80 -3.66 3.11
C TYR A 188 14.72 -3.98 4.30
N ALA A 189 14.91 -3.05 5.23
CA ALA A 189 15.70 -3.26 6.44
C ALA A 189 15.07 -4.27 7.42
N ASN A 190 13.74 -4.39 7.43
CA ASN A 190 12.98 -5.25 8.35
C ASN A 190 12.55 -6.59 7.74
N HIS A 191 12.70 -6.79 6.43
CA HIS A 191 12.20 -7.96 5.73
C HIS A 191 12.74 -9.34 6.21
N PRO A 192 13.94 -9.46 6.81
CA PRO A 192 14.34 -10.73 7.45
C PRO A 192 13.36 -11.26 8.50
N LEU A 193 12.43 -10.42 8.98
CA LEU A 193 11.43 -10.76 10.00
C LEU A 193 10.06 -11.18 9.43
N SER A 194 9.78 -10.84 8.16
CA SER A 194 8.45 -11.05 7.53
C SER A 194 8.47 -12.14 6.45
N GLY A 195 9.58 -12.36 5.74
CA GLY A 195 9.63 -13.26 4.57
C GLY A 195 10.06 -14.71 4.80
N GLY A 196 10.49 -15.06 6.02
CA GLY A 196 11.20 -16.32 6.26
C GLY A 196 12.58 -16.37 5.58
N ASP A 197 13.24 -17.53 5.62
CA ASP A 197 14.62 -17.74 5.14
C ASP A 197 14.80 -17.55 3.61
N GLU A 198 13.75 -17.22 2.85
CA GLU A 198 13.77 -17.11 1.39
C GLU A 198 14.09 -15.71 0.87
N TRP A 199 14.04 -14.67 1.70
CA TRP A 199 14.30 -13.30 1.24
C TRP A 199 15.75 -13.10 0.81
N ARG A 200 15.95 -12.33 -0.26
CA ARG A 200 17.27 -12.05 -0.85
C ARG A 200 17.58 -10.55 -0.80
N GLU A 201 18.86 -10.22 -0.62
CA GLU A 201 19.34 -8.82 -0.60
C GLU A 201 19.06 -8.09 -1.92
N GLU A 202 18.89 -8.80 -3.04
CA GLU A 202 18.58 -8.14 -4.31
C GLU A 202 17.09 -7.82 -4.49
N TRP A 203 16.22 -8.23 -3.56
CA TRP A 203 14.78 -8.02 -3.68
C TRP A 203 14.38 -6.72 -3.00
N ILE A 204 13.93 -5.75 -3.81
CA ILE A 204 13.55 -4.41 -3.35
C ILE A 204 12.03 -4.33 -3.35
N PRO A 205 11.37 -4.18 -2.19
CA PRO A 205 9.92 -4.08 -2.13
C PRO A 205 9.48 -2.73 -2.72
N PHE A 206 8.35 -2.71 -3.43
CA PHE A 206 7.78 -1.47 -3.96
C PHE A 206 6.26 -1.35 -3.77
N LEU A 207 5.63 -2.43 -3.34
CA LEU A 207 4.21 -2.49 -2.99
C LEU A 207 4.06 -3.41 -1.79
N SER A 208 3.25 -3.01 -0.83
CA SER A 208 2.95 -3.83 0.35
C SER A 208 1.56 -3.52 0.88
N ASP A 209 0.99 -4.47 1.62
CA ASP A 209 -0.08 -4.15 2.56
C ASP A 209 0.45 -3.42 3.81
N GLN A 210 -0.47 -2.93 4.63
CA GLN A 210 -0.15 -2.14 5.84
C GLN A 210 0.72 -2.92 6.85
N ASP A 211 0.50 -4.22 6.95
CA ASP A 211 1.16 -5.12 7.91
C ASP A 211 2.47 -5.72 7.37
N ALA A 212 2.84 -5.42 6.12
CA ALA A 212 3.98 -6.03 5.43
C ALA A 212 3.89 -7.56 5.29
N TRP A 213 2.67 -8.11 5.30
CA TRP A 213 2.44 -9.54 5.16
C TRP A 213 2.44 -9.98 3.71
N THR A 214 2.06 -9.09 2.80
CA THR A 214 2.03 -9.37 1.37
C THR A 214 2.49 -8.16 0.59
N GLY A 215 3.07 -8.41 -0.58
CA GLY A 215 3.46 -7.32 -1.44
C GLY A 215 4.25 -7.78 -2.65
N LYS A 216 4.79 -6.82 -3.40
CA LYS A 216 5.59 -7.06 -4.60
C LYS A 216 6.96 -6.41 -4.49
N PHE A 217 7.94 -7.14 -5.01
CA PHE A 217 9.33 -6.72 -5.06
C PHE A 217 9.84 -6.74 -6.50
N ILE A 218 10.84 -5.92 -6.77
CA ILE A 218 11.64 -6.01 -7.99
C ILE A 218 12.98 -6.70 -7.64
N ASP A 219 13.35 -7.71 -8.41
CA ASP A 219 14.66 -8.35 -8.29
C ASP A 219 15.69 -7.47 -9.00
N ALA A 220 16.64 -6.91 -8.25
CA ALA A 220 17.65 -6.00 -8.77
C ALA A 220 18.64 -6.67 -9.73
N THR A 221 18.70 -8.01 -9.76
CA THR A 221 19.59 -8.74 -10.66
C THR A 221 19.09 -8.78 -12.10
N ASP A 222 17.79 -8.80 -12.32
CA ASP A 222 17.18 -8.98 -13.65
C ASP A 222 15.99 -8.07 -13.96
N GLY A 223 15.55 -7.26 -12.99
CA GLY A 223 14.45 -6.29 -13.13
C GLY A 223 13.05 -6.91 -13.14
N ARG A 224 12.92 -8.22 -12.87
CA ARG A 224 11.61 -8.88 -12.83
C ARG A 224 10.88 -8.58 -11.52
N VAL A 225 9.55 -8.60 -11.58
CA VAL A 225 8.71 -8.41 -10.40
C VAL A 225 8.29 -9.75 -9.83
N GLY A 226 8.44 -9.92 -8.53
CA GLY A 226 7.92 -11.05 -7.76
C GLY A 226 6.90 -10.61 -6.72
N ARG A 227 6.38 -11.58 -5.97
CA ARG A 227 5.42 -11.37 -4.88
C ARG A 227 5.78 -12.25 -3.70
N TRP A 228 5.68 -11.68 -2.50
CA TRP A 228 5.74 -12.43 -1.25
C TRP A 228 4.36 -12.48 -0.59
N PHE A 229 4.17 -13.48 0.25
CA PHE A 229 3.09 -13.58 1.21
C PHE A 229 3.59 -14.37 2.43
N VAL A 230 3.43 -13.84 3.63
CA VAL A 230 3.88 -14.51 4.87
C VAL A 230 3.28 -15.90 4.98
N GLY A 231 4.14 -16.92 5.06
CA GLY A 231 3.71 -18.32 5.20
C GLY A 231 3.41 -19.03 3.88
N GLU A 232 3.59 -18.37 2.73
CA GLU A 232 3.60 -18.99 1.41
C GLU A 232 4.99 -18.87 0.76
N PRO A 233 5.37 -19.80 -0.15
CA PRO A 233 6.60 -19.67 -0.91
C PRO A 233 6.61 -18.40 -1.75
N THR A 234 7.76 -17.74 -1.82
CA THR A 234 7.91 -16.51 -2.61
C THR A 234 7.80 -16.82 -4.10
N ILE A 235 7.01 -16.02 -4.84
CA ILE A 235 6.89 -16.13 -6.30
C ILE A 235 7.89 -15.16 -6.94
N THR A 236 8.80 -15.69 -7.74
CA THR A 236 9.75 -14.90 -8.53
C THR A 236 9.28 -14.80 -9.97
N GLY A 237 9.48 -13.62 -10.59
CA GLY A 237 9.16 -13.40 -12.00
C GLY A 237 7.68 -13.49 -12.36
N GLU A 238 6.79 -13.04 -11.46
CA GLU A 238 5.35 -12.87 -11.73
C GLU A 238 5.11 -11.92 -12.91
N TYR A 239 5.90 -10.84 -13.02
CA TYR A 239 5.94 -9.98 -14.20
C TYR A 239 7.35 -9.88 -14.78
N ALA A 240 7.41 -9.74 -16.10
CA ALA A 240 8.67 -9.65 -16.83
C ALA A 240 9.45 -8.35 -16.55
N SER A 241 8.77 -7.29 -16.13
CA SER A 241 9.35 -6.00 -15.76
C SER A 241 8.36 -5.17 -14.94
N LEU A 242 8.83 -4.06 -14.37
CA LEU A 242 7.97 -3.08 -13.70
C LEU A 242 6.96 -2.43 -14.67
N ALA A 243 7.35 -2.21 -15.93
CA ALA A 243 6.44 -1.71 -16.96
C ALA A 243 5.27 -2.67 -17.22
N HIS A 244 5.56 -3.98 -17.34
CA HIS A 244 4.54 -5.02 -17.48
C HIS A 244 3.58 -5.06 -16.28
N TYR A 245 4.10 -4.81 -15.08
CA TYR A 245 3.27 -4.70 -13.91
C TYR A 245 2.34 -3.47 -13.98
N PHE A 246 2.85 -2.29 -14.32
CA PHE A 246 2.02 -1.08 -14.47
C PHE A 246 1.00 -1.18 -15.60
N ASP A 247 1.29 -1.90 -16.68
CA ASP A 247 0.29 -2.19 -17.71
C ASP A 247 -0.87 -3.01 -17.15
N SER A 248 -0.58 -4.02 -16.32
CA SER A 248 -1.64 -4.80 -15.65
C SER A 248 -2.49 -3.94 -14.71
N VAL A 249 -1.87 -2.97 -14.04
CA VAL A 249 -2.57 -2.00 -13.20
C VAL A 249 -3.45 -1.08 -14.06
N ALA A 250 -2.95 -0.59 -15.19
CA ALA A 250 -3.75 0.20 -16.14
C ALA A 250 -4.95 -0.58 -16.69
N GLU A 251 -4.81 -1.89 -16.92
CA GLU A 251 -5.92 -2.76 -17.30
C GLU A 251 -6.99 -2.86 -16.19
N ILE A 252 -6.57 -3.00 -14.93
CA ILE A 252 -7.47 -3.00 -13.78
C ILE A 252 -8.22 -1.66 -13.71
N LEU A 253 -7.52 -0.53 -13.81
CA LEU A 253 -8.12 0.80 -13.80
C LEU A 253 -9.12 1.01 -14.93
N THR A 254 -8.80 0.53 -16.13
CA THR A 254 -9.71 0.59 -17.30
C THR A 254 -11.01 -0.17 -17.02
N ARG A 255 -10.91 -1.35 -16.38
CA ARG A 255 -12.09 -2.14 -16.00
C ARG A 255 -12.92 -1.48 -14.91
N ILE A 256 -12.28 -0.85 -13.91
CA ILE A 256 -12.96 -0.08 -12.87
C ILE A 256 -13.71 1.11 -13.49
N GLY A 257 -13.06 1.89 -14.35
CA GLY A 257 -13.68 3.02 -15.05
C GLY A 257 -14.86 2.61 -15.94
N ALA A 258 -14.82 1.40 -16.51
CA ALA A 258 -15.92 0.82 -17.27
C ALA A 258 -17.05 0.22 -16.40
N GLY A 259 -16.88 0.16 -15.07
CA GLY A 259 -17.82 -0.48 -14.15
C GLY A 259 -17.85 -2.02 -14.24
N ASP A 260 -16.79 -2.62 -14.78
CA ASP A 260 -16.63 -4.09 -14.97
C ASP A 260 -15.65 -4.70 -13.95
N HIS A 261 -15.48 -4.03 -12.79
CA HIS A 261 -14.69 -4.55 -11.69
C HIS A 261 -15.60 -5.05 -10.56
N PRO A 262 -15.44 -6.31 -10.09
CA PRO A 262 -16.42 -6.93 -9.19
C PRO A 262 -16.43 -6.39 -7.76
N VAL A 263 -15.33 -5.76 -7.34
CA VAL A 263 -15.07 -5.37 -5.93
C VAL A 263 -14.59 -3.92 -5.79
N CYS A 264 -14.62 -3.14 -6.87
CA CYS A 264 -14.19 -1.75 -6.84
C CYS A 264 -15.11 -0.90 -7.72
N SER A 265 -15.46 0.27 -7.22
CA SER A 265 -16.25 1.26 -7.94
C SER A 265 -15.69 2.66 -7.70
N VAL A 266 -16.08 3.61 -8.53
CA VAL A 266 -15.71 5.03 -8.36
C VAL A 266 -16.87 5.76 -7.68
N VAL A 267 -16.59 6.41 -6.55
CA VAL A 267 -17.54 7.29 -5.83
C VAL A 267 -16.85 8.62 -5.56
N ASP A 268 -17.46 9.73 -5.96
CA ASP A 268 -16.93 11.09 -5.79
C ASP A 268 -15.48 11.28 -6.29
N GLY A 269 -15.13 10.54 -7.35
CA GLY A 269 -13.79 10.59 -7.94
C GLY A 269 -12.72 9.87 -7.11
N ARG A 270 -13.12 8.94 -6.24
CA ARG A 270 -12.26 8.03 -5.47
C ARG A 270 -12.61 6.57 -5.72
N PHE A 271 -11.63 5.68 -5.63
CA PHE A 271 -11.89 4.25 -5.58
C PHE A 271 -12.47 3.84 -4.24
N VAL A 272 -13.51 3.02 -4.30
CA VAL A 272 -14.15 2.41 -3.14
C VAL A 272 -14.18 0.90 -3.36
N TRP A 273 -13.45 0.19 -2.49
CA TRP A 273 -13.36 -1.27 -2.45
C TRP A 273 -14.48 -1.84 -1.57
N SER A 274 -15.01 -3.03 -1.93
CA SER A 274 -16.22 -3.64 -1.32
C SER A 274 -16.11 -5.13 -1.04
#